data_AF-A0A1F4XMY2-F1
#
_entry.id   AF-A0A1F4XMY2-F1
#
_cell.length_a   1.000
_cell.length_b   1.000
_cell.length_c   1.000
_cell.angle_alpha   90.00
_cell.angle_beta   90.00
_cell.angle_gamma   90.00
#
_symmetry.space_group_name_H-M   'P 1'
#
loop_
_entity.id
_entity.type
_entity.pdbx_description
1 polymer ?
#
loop_
_entity_poly.entity_id
_entity_poly.type
_entity_poly.pdbx_seq_one_letter_code
_entity_poly.pdbx_strand_id
1 'polypeptide(L)'
;MKSPEQGPSQEKPFSFAELEGKEQVSADELKATLRDYAESGSAILASVVIALIDRVKLTTSDRIELAGIARRGIDVQEENRRSSKAQTVERETRQYLRVLQHIIL
;
A
#
# COMPACT_ATOMS: atom_id res chain seq x y z
N MET A 1 -22.94 -27.49 -22.62
CA MET A 1 -21.77 -26.61 -22.71
C MET A 1 -21.47 -26.13 -21.30
N LYS A 2 -20.27 -26.39 -20.76
CA LYS A 2 -19.90 -26.03 -19.38
C LYS A 2 -19.50 -24.56 -19.34
N SER A 3 -20.07 -23.80 -18.41
CA SER A 3 -19.70 -22.40 -18.12
C SER A 3 -18.22 -22.32 -17.74
N PRO A 4 -17.49 -21.25 -18.15
CA PRO A 4 -16.15 -21.02 -17.66
C PRO A 4 -16.25 -20.70 -16.16
N GLU A 5 -15.51 -21.48 -15.35
CA GLU A 5 -15.29 -21.22 -13.94
C GLU A 5 -14.75 -19.79 -13.78
N GLN A 6 -15.54 -18.93 -13.13
CA GLN A 6 -15.06 -17.64 -12.67
C GLN A 6 -13.97 -17.95 -11.66
N GLY A 7 -12.71 -17.72 -12.06
CA GLY A 7 -11.57 -17.73 -11.14
C GLY A 7 -11.84 -16.80 -9.95
N PRO A 8 -11.11 -16.97 -8.82
CA PRO A 8 -11.36 -16.19 -7.61
C PRO A 8 -11.46 -14.72 -7.98
N SER A 9 -12.62 -14.11 -7.72
CA SER A 9 -12.86 -12.70 -7.96
C SER A 9 -11.71 -11.95 -7.31
N GLN A 10 -10.80 -11.44 -8.13
CA GLN A 10 -9.81 -10.48 -7.67
C GLN A 10 -10.62 -9.26 -7.28
N GLU A 11 -10.91 -9.13 -5.98
CA GLU A 11 -11.49 -7.91 -5.42
C GLU A 11 -10.59 -6.78 -5.90
N LYS A 12 -11.15 -5.91 -6.76
CA LYS A 12 -10.40 -4.77 -7.26
C LYS A 12 -9.97 -3.96 -6.03
N PRO A 13 -8.67 -3.70 -5.86
CA PRO A 13 -8.22 -2.85 -4.78
C PRO A 13 -8.90 -1.49 -4.92
N PHE A 14 -9.41 -0.95 -3.81
CA PHE A 14 -10.04 0.36 -3.80
C PHE A 14 -9.02 1.41 -4.26
N SER A 15 -9.45 2.25 -5.19
CA SER A 15 -8.65 3.40 -5.61
C SER A 15 -8.56 4.43 -4.49
N PHE A 16 -7.50 5.24 -4.49
CA PHE A 16 -7.34 6.31 -3.51
C PHE A 16 -8.55 7.24 -3.43
N ALA A 17 -9.12 7.63 -4.58
CA ALA A 17 -10.27 8.51 -4.64
C ALA A 17 -11.50 7.91 -3.93
N GLU A 18 -11.65 6.58 -3.97
CA GLU A 18 -12.73 5.88 -3.26
C GLU A 18 -12.50 5.83 -1.75
N LEU A 19 -11.25 5.78 -1.29
CA LEU A 19 -10.95 5.80 0.15
C LEU A 19 -10.95 7.22 0.73
N GLU A 20 -10.52 8.21 -0.03
CA GLU A 20 -10.52 9.61 0.40
C GLU A 20 -11.94 10.14 0.66
N GLY A 21 -12.90 9.72 -0.16
CA GLY A 21 -14.32 10.07 -0.02
C GLY A 21 -15.05 9.35 1.11
N LYS A 22 -14.40 8.38 1.78
CA LYS A 22 -15.00 7.66 2.92
C LYS A 22 -14.72 8.40 4.22
N GLU A 23 -15.78 8.56 5.01
CA GLU A 23 -15.68 9.10 6.38
C GLU A 23 -14.88 8.16 7.29
N GLN A 24 -15.06 6.84 7.12
CA GLN A 24 -14.28 5.82 7.79
C GLN A 24 -13.70 4.83 6.78
N VAL A 25 -12.41 4.55 6.94
CA VAL A 25 -11.70 3.52 6.18
C VAL A 25 -11.39 2.37 7.15
N SER A 26 -11.61 1.13 6.72
CA SER A 26 -11.26 -0.04 7.52
C SER A 26 -9.77 -0.40 7.37
N ALA A 27 -9.24 -1.15 8.35
CA ALA A 27 -7.86 -1.63 8.29
C ALA A 27 -7.62 -2.56 7.08
N ASP A 28 -8.60 -3.38 6.72
CA ASP A 28 -8.47 -4.31 5.58
C ASP A 28 -8.44 -3.57 4.25
N GLU A 29 -9.26 -2.52 4.08
CA GLU A 29 -9.20 -1.66 2.90
C GLU A 29 -7.85 -0.96 2.78
N LEU A 30 -7.34 -0.41 3.88
CA LEU A 30 -6.02 0.23 3.90
C LEU A 30 -4.89 -0.76 3.55
N LYS A 31 -4.94 -1.97 4.10
CA LYS A 31 -3.97 -3.04 3.85
C LYS A 31 -4.02 -3.51 2.39
N ALA A 32 -5.22 -3.74 1.84
CA ALA A 32 -5.40 -4.18 0.46
C ALA A 32 -4.85 -3.14 -0.53
N THR A 33 -5.20 -1.87 -0.34
CA THR A 33 -4.71 -0.76 -1.14
C THR A 33 -3.18 -0.66 -1.05
N LEU A 34 -2.59 -0.65 0.16
CA LEU A 34 -1.13 -0.57 0.31
C LEU A 34 -0.41 -1.77 -0.33
N ARG A 35 -0.99 -2.97 -0.29
CA ARG A 35 -0.39 -4.20 -0.85
C ARG A 35 -0.27 -4.14 -2.37
N ASP A 36 -1.35 -3.80 -3.05
CA ASP A 36 -1.36 -3.69 -4.51
C ASP A 36 -0.30 -2.68 -5.00
N TYR A 37 -0.18 -1.55 -4.30
CA TYR A 37 0.79 -0.52 -4.68
C TYR A 37 2.24 -0.88 -4.33
N ALA A 38 2.46 -1.57 -3.22
CA ALA A 38 3.78 -2.10 -2.87
C ALA A 38 4.28 -3.09 -3.94
N GLU A 39 3.38 -3.92 -4.48
CA GLU A 39 3.69 -4.85 -5.57
C GLU A 39 3.96 -4.12 -6.89
N SER A 40 3.24 -3.02 -7.17
CA SER A 40 3.45 -2.21 -8.39
C SER A 40 4.71 -1.33 -8.35
N GLY A 41 5.28 -1.08 -7.17
CA GLY A 41 6.39 -0.15 -7.00
C GLY A 41 6.01 1.30 -7.33
N SER A 42 4.91 1.81 -6.77
CA SER A 42 4.49 3.22 -6.95
C SER A 42 4.72 4.07 -5.68
N ALA A 43 5.39 5.23 -5.80
CA ALA A 43 5.61 6.20 -4.69
C ALA A 43 4.40 6.97 -4.21
N ILE A 44 3.48 7.27 -5.12
CA ILE A 44 2.46 8.32 -4.93
C ILE A 44 1.56 8.02 -3.72
N LEU A 45 1.53 6.75 -3.28
CA LEU A 45 0.54 6.23 -2.35
C LEU A 45 1.04 5.91 -0.94
N ALA A 46 2.34 5.97 -0.68
CA ALA A 46 2.78 5.99 0.71
C ALA A 46 2.33 7.28 1.43
N SER A 47 2.21 8.40 0.71
CA SER A 47 1.56 9.62 1.23
C SER A 47 0.06 9.44 1.48
N VAL A 48 -0.62 8.60 0.68
CA VAL A 48 -2.04 8.28 0.85
C VAL A 48 -2.27 7.46 2.11
N VAL A 49 -1.45 6.45 2.37
CA VAL A 49 -1.56 5.67 3.60
C VAL A 49 -1.39 6.56 4.82
N ILE A 50 -0.42 7.48 4.82
CA ILE A 50 -0.26 8.45 5.92
C ILE A 50 -1.53 9.30 6.09
N ALA A 51 -2.16 9.76 5.02
CA ALA A 51 -3.37 10.59 5.11
C ALA A 51 -4.61 9.84 5.62
N LEU A 52 -4.65 8.51 5.41
CA LEU A 52 -5.78 7.67 5.79
C LEU A 52 -5.58 6.96 7.12
N ILE A 53 -4.35 6.74 7.57
CA ILE A 53 -4.06 5.90 8.74
C ILE A 53 -4.68 6.44 10.03
N ASP A 54 -4.75 7.77 10.18
CA ASP A 54 -5.39 8.43 11.32
C ASP A 54 -6.92 8.23 11.35
N ARG A 55 -7.52 7.88 10.22
CA ARG A 55 -8.96 7.58 10.09
C ARG A 55 -9.28 6.12 10.38
N VAL A 56 -8.27 5.29 10.65
CA VAL A 56 -8.42 3.85 10.88
C VAL A 56 -8.05 3.51 12.32
N LYS A 57 -8.93 2.80 13.02
CA LYS A 57 -8.56 2.17 14.30
C LYS A 57 -7.74 0.92 14.03
N LEU A 58 -6.41 1.06 14.07
CA LEU A 58 -5.48 -0.05 13.87
C LEU A 58 -5.19 -0.81 15.18
N THR A 59 -5.28 -2.14 15.13
CA THR A 59 -4.72 -3.01 16.16
C THR A 59 -3.21 -3.12 16.03
N THR A 60 -2.55 -3.70 17.03
CA THR A 60 -1.12 -4.05 16.92
C THR A 60 -0.84 -4.99 15.75
N SER A 61 -1.73 -5.94 15.46
CA SER A 61 -1.58 -6.85 14.31
C SER A 61 -1.63 -6.09 12.99
N ASP A 62 -2.59 -5.18 12.83
CA ASP A 62 -2.73 -4.38 11.61
C ASP A 62 -1.50 -3.50 11.36
N ARG A 63 -0.94 -2.92 12.42
CA ARG A 63 0.30 -2.14 12.35
C ARG A 63 1.47 -3.01 11.87
N ILE A 64 1.62 -4.22 12.42
CA ILE A 64 2.67 -5.16 11.99
C ILE A 64 2.51 -5.52 10.51
N GLU A 65 1.29 -5.83 10.07
CA GLU A 65 1.00 -6.17 8.68
C GLU A 65 1.28 -5.00 7.73
N LEU A 66 0.79 -3.80 8.04
CA LEU A 66 1.05 -2.59 7.25
C LEU A 66 2.54 -2.28 7.16
N ALA A 67 3.29 -2.46 8.26
CA ALA A 67 4.74 -2.31 8.24
C ALA A 67 5.43 -3.35 7.34
N GLY A 68 4.97 -4.61 7.36
CA GLY A 68 5.45 -5.65 6.46
C GLY A 68 5.23 -5.30 4.99
N ILE A 69 4.04 -4.79 4.65
CA ILE A 69 3.70 -4.38 3.28
C ILE A 69 4.54 -3.18 2.85
N ALA A 70 4.68 -2.16 3.71
CA ALA A 70 5.52 -1.00 3.42
C ALA A 70 6.99 -1.38 3.17
N ARG A 71 7.51 -2.35 3.95
CA ARG A 71 8.86 -2.87 3.75
C ARG A 71 9.00 -3.60 2.41
N ARG A 72 8.00 -4.39 2.01
CA ARG A 72 7.99 -5.02 0.68
C ARG A 72 8.03 -3.98 -0.45
N GLY A 73 7.30 -2.87 -0.30
CA GLY A 73 7.35 -1.75 -1.25
C GLY A 73 8.75 -1.15 -1.38
N ILE A 74 9.49 -1.01 -0.28
CA ILE A 74 10.91 -0.58 -0.30
C ILE A 74 11.77 -1.56 -1.07
N ASP A 75 11.61 -2.86 -0.85
CA ASP A 75 12.40 -3.88 -1.53
C ASP A 75 12.16 -3.85 -3.06
N VAL A 76 10.89 -3.74 -3.49
CA VAL A 76 10.52 -3.60 -4.91
C VAL A 76 11.12 -2.32 -5.52
N GLN A 77 11.13 -1.21 -4.79
CA GLN A 77 11.78 0.02 -5.24
C GLN A 77 13.29 -0.15 -5.41
N GLU A 78 13.95 -0.80 -4.45
CA GLU A 78 15.39 -1.07 -4.55
C GLU A 78 15.72 -2.04 -5.69
N GLU A 79 14.86 -3.02 -5.97
CA GLU A 79 14.95 -3.89 -7.16
C GLU A 79 14.80 -3.07 -8.46
N ASN A 80 13.84 -2.14 -8.51
CA ASN A 80 13.64 -1.21 -9.63
C ASN A 80 14.84 -0.25 -9.81
N ARG A 81 15.50 0.16 -8.71
CA ARG A 81 16.71 1.01 -8.72
C ARG A 81 17.84 0.43 -9.54
N ARG A 82 17.99 -0.90 -9.45
CA ARG A 82 19.03 -1.66 -10.16
C ARG A 82 18.75 -1.73 -11.66
N SER A 83 17.54 -1.36 -12.10
CA SER A 83 17.04 -1.53 -13.46
C SER A 83 16.78 -0.20 -14.20
N SER A 84 16.48 0.93 -13.52
CA SER A 84 16.49 2.28 -14.11
C SER A 84 16.30 3.45 -13.11
N LYS A 85 16.48 4.70 -13.59
CA LYS A 85 16.30 6.04 -12.97
C LYS A 85 16.36 6.13 -11.43
N ALA A 86 17.60 6.19 -10.89
CA ALA A 86 17.89 6.26 -9.46
C ALA A 86 17.18 7.37 -8.65
N GLN A 87 16.91 8.54 -9.26
CA GLN A 87 16.29 9.67 -8.54
C GLN A 87 14.80 9.47 -8.25
N THR A 88 14.06 8.82 -9.15
CA THR A 88 12.65 8.49 -8.92
C THR A 88 12.56 7.54 -7.75
N VAL A 89 13.35 6.45 -7.79
CA VAL A 89 13.39 5.42 -6.76
C VAL A 89 13.71 5.97 -5.37
N GLU A 90 14.69 6.87 -5.25
CA GLU A 90 15.05 7.45 -3.96
C GLU A 90 13.90 8.26 -3.32
N ARG A 91 13.10 8.95 -4.14
CA ARG A 91 11.89 9.64 -3.69
C ARG A 91 10.81 8.65 -3.24
N GLU A 92 10.66 7.54 -3.97
CA GLU A 92 9.66 6.50 -3.70
C GLU A 92 9.96 5.77 -2.39
N THR A 93 11.20 5.31 -2.20
CA THR A 93 11.69 4.66 -0.98
C THR A 93 11.50 5.53 0.26
N ARG A 94 11.76 6.85 0.15
CA ARG A 94 11.54 7.77 1.27
C ARG A 94 10.08 7.86 1.72
N GLN A 95 9.11 7.67 0.84
CA GLN A 95 7.71 7.70 1.23
C GLN A 95 7.33 6.47 2.04
N TYR A 96 7.78 5.28 1.62
CA TYR A 96 7.55 4.06 2.39
C TYR A 96 8.21 4.10 3.79
N LEU A 97 9.38 4.72 3.90
CA LEU A 97 10.01 4.96 5.21
C LEU A 97 9.16 5.87 6.11
N ARG A 98 8.47 6.88 5.55
CA ARG A 98 7.55 7.73 6.33
C ARG A 98 6.33 6.96 6.81
N VAL A 99 5.78 6.06 5.98
CA VAL A 99 4.68 5.16 6.38
C VAL A 99 5.11 4.32 7.58
N LEU A 100 6.31 3.70 7.51
CA LEU A 100 6.85 2.91 8.63
C LEU A 100 6.98 3.73 9.92
N GLN A 101 7.51 4.95 9.83
CA GLN A 101 7.61 5.84 11.01
C GLN A 101 6.25 6.16 11.61
N HIS A 102 5.23 6.37 10.77
CA HIS A 102 3.88 6.73 11.23
C HIS A 102 3.10 5.55 11.83
N ILE A 103 3.45 4.32 11.46
CA ILE A 103 2.84 3.10 12.00
C ILE A 103 3.44 2.73 13.37
N ILE A 104 4.75 2.96 13.53
CA ILE A 104 5.54 2.51 14.69
C ILE A 104 5.49 3.51 15.86
N LEU A 105 5.39 4.82 15.57
CA LEU A 105 5.23 5.89 16.57
C LEU A 105 3.76 6.09 16.96
#